data_AF-A0A7W8V4X6-F1
#
_entry.id   AF-A0A7W8V4X6-F1
#
_cell.length_a   1.000
_cell.length_b   1.000
_cell.length_c   1.000
_cell.angle_alpha   90.00
_cell.angle_beta   90.00
_cell.angle_gamma   90.00
#
_symmetry.space_group_name_H-M   'P 1'
#
loop_
_entity.id
_entity.type
_entity.pdbx_description
1 polymer ?
#
loop_
_entity_poly.entity_id
_entity_poly.type
_entity_poly.pdbx_seq_one_letter_code
_entity_poly.pdbx_strand_id
1 'polypeptide(L)' 'MDVRFLDLFYWAGLPVLPGLPATSFPLGLDDEGLPVSAQAVGPWLEDRTPIAFARLLEEAYGGFLVPPGYEAAAGR' A
#
# COMPACT_ATOMS: atom_id res chain seq x y z
N MET A 1 -17.42 -3.38 -2.86
CA MET A 1 -17.90 -3.85 -1.54
C MET A 1 -18.23 -2.62 -0.70
N ASP A 2 -19.37 -2.58 -0.02
CA ASP A 2 -19.72 -1.46 0.86
C ASP A 2 -18.97 -1.59 2.20
N VAL A 3 -17.75 -1.07 2.25
CA VAL A 3 -16.90 -0.99 3.46
C VAL A 3 -16.98 0.41 4.03
N ARG A 4 -17.27 0.53 5.32
CA ARG A 4 -17.33 1.85 5.96
C ARG A 4 -15.92 2.37 6.12
N PHE A 5 -15.71 3.66 5.95
CA PHE A 5 -14.40 4.28 6.10
C PHE A 5 -13.69 3.90 7.42
N LEU A 6 -14.45 3.82 8.52
CA LEU A 6 -13.89 3.45 9.82
C LEU A 6 -13.41 1.99 9.90
N ASP A 7 -13.91 1.09 9.04
CA ASP A 7 -13.47 -0.30 9.00
C ASP A 7 -12.04 -0.45 8.45
N LEU A 8 -11.54 0.55 7.72
CA LEU A 8 -10.15 0.59 7.23
C LEU A 8 -9.14 0.69 8.38
N PHE A 9 -9.53 1.27 9.52
CA PHE A 9 -8.65 1.42 10.69
C PHE A 9 -8.35 0.10 11.39
N TYR A 10 -9.15 -0.95 11.18
CA TYR A 10 -8.81 -2.28 11.71
C TYR A 10 -7.48 -2.78 11.13
N TRP A 11 -7.28 -2.58 9.83
CA TRP A 11 -6.04 -2.97 9.16
C TRP A 11 -4.87 -2.08 9.56
N ALA A 12 -5.06 -0.76 9.60
CA ALA A 12 -4.00 0.16 10.03
C ALA A 12 -3.62 -0.04 11.50
N GLY A 13 -4.58 -0.39 12.36
CA GLY A 13 -4.37 -0.58 13.79
C GLY A 13 -3.49 -1.79 14.12
N LEU A 14 -3.53 -2.87 13.32
CA LEU A 14 -2.78 -4.10 13.56
C LEU A 14 -1.27 -3.87 13.76
N PRO A 15 -0.55 -3.13 12.90
CA PRO A 15 0.86 -2.80 13.14
C PRO A 15 1.06 -1.58 14.05
N VAL A 16 0.15 -0.59 14.03
CA VAL A 16 0.30 0.66 14.80
C VAL A 16 0.27 0.40 16.31
N LEU A 17 -0.67 -0.40 16.80
CA LEU A 17 -0.84 -0.68 18.23
C LEU A 17 0.40 -1.34 18.89
N PRO A 18 1.03 -2.38 18.28
CA PRO A 18 2.29 -2.94 18.79
C PRO A 18 3.54 -2.15 18.38
N GLY A 19 3.41 -1.09 17.58
CA GLY A 19 4.55 -0.29 17.10
C GLY A 19 5.38 -0.98 16.01
N LEU A 20 4.83 -1.93 15.27
CA LEU A 20 5.56 -2.63 14.21
C LEU A 20 5.68 -1.78 12.94
N PRO A 21 6.81 -1.87 12.21
CA PRO A 21 6.91 -1.22 10.91
C PRO A 21 5.95 -1.86 9.92
N ALA A 22 5.28 -1.02 9.12
CA ALA A 22 4.40 -1.46 8.05
C ALA A 22 4.57 -0.58 6.81
N THR A 23 4.71 -1.21 5.64
CA THR A 23 4.83 -0.52 4.35
C THR A 23 3.62 -0.84 3.49
N SER A 24 2.87 0.20 3.11
CA SER A 24 1.76 0.08 2.15
C SER A 24 2.30 0.15 0.72
N PHE A 25 1.78 -0.70 -0.15
CA PHE A 25 2.16 -0.78 -1.56
C PHE A 25 0.94 -1.05 -2.45
N PRO A 26 0.96 -0.62 -3.73
CA PRO A 26 -0.15 -0.84 -4.65
C PRO A 26 -0.23 -2.32 -5.08
N LEU A 27 -1.44 -2.83 -5.24
CA LEU A 27 -1.72 -4.14 -5.83
C LEU A 27 -2.38 -4.06 -7.21
N GLY A 28 -2.88 -2.89 -7.58
CA GLY A 28 -3.57 -2.66 -8.84
C GLY A 28 -4.88 -1.90 -8.62
N LEU A 29 -5.80 -2.06 -9.58
CA LEU A 29 -7.13 -1.46 -9.54
C LEU A 29 -8.19 -2.57 -9.40
N ASP A 30 -9.31 -2.26 -8.75
CA ASP A 30 -10.49 -3.11 -8.76
C ASP A 30 -11.31 -2.97 -10.06
N ASP A 31 -12.46 -3.67 -10.14
CA ASP A 31 -13.34 -3.66 -11.31
C ASP A 31 -13.96 -2.28 -11.60
N GLU A 32 -13.95 -1.36 -10.62
CA GLU A 32 -14.43 0.02 -10.75
C GLU A 32 -13.30 1.00 -11.06
N GLY A 33 -12.06 0.51 -11.17
CA GLY A 33 -10.87 1.31 -11.43
C GLY A 33 -10.31 2.03 -10.20
N LEU A 34 -10.73 1.64 -8.99
CA LEU A 34 -10.25 2.22 -7.74
C LEU A 34 -8.96 1.51 -7.27
N PRO A 35 -7.99 2.24 -6.69
CA PRO A 35 -6.74 1.66 -6.24
C PRO A 35 -6.94 0.71 -5.05
N VAL A 36 -6.37 -0.49 -5.18
CA VAL A 36 -6.28 -1.49 -4.10
C VAL A 36 -4.84 -1.56 -3.62
N SER A 37 -4.66 -1.59 -2.30
CA SER A 37 -3.35 -1.71 -1.66
C SER A 37 -3.34 -2.83 -0.63
N ALA A 38 -2.13 -3.25 -0.27
CA ALA A 38 -1.89 -4.08 0.90
C ALA A 38 -0.72 -3.49 1.70
N GLN A 39 -0.50 -4.03 2.91
CA GLN A 39 0.64 -3.66 3.74
C GLN A 39 1.46 -4.89 4.10
N ALA A 40 2.78 -4.75 4.04
CA ALA A 40 3.71 -5.70 4.61
C ALA A 40 4.09 -5.23 6.01
N VAL A 41 3.92 -6.10 7.01
CA VAL A 41 4.29 -5.84 8.41
C VAL A 41 5.60 -6.55 8.71
N GLY A 42 6.59 -5.81 9.20
CA GLY A 42 7.90 -6.33 9.57
C GLY A 42 8.08 -6.48 11.08
N PRO A 43 9.16 -7.15 11.53
CA PRO A 43 9.56 -7.17 12.93
C PRO A 43 9.92 -5.78 13.47
N TRP A 44 9.92 -5.62 14.79
CA TRP A 44 10.34 -4.38 15.46
C TRP A 44 11.74 -3.93 15.00
N LEU A 45 11.87 -2.66 14.62
CA LEU A 45 13.08 -2.01 14.08
C LEU A 45 13.60 -2.57 12.74
N GLU A 46 12.81 -3.37 12.03
CA GLU A 46 13.16 -3.91 10.73
C GLU A 46 12.48 -3.18 9.56
N ASP A 47 12.34 -1.86 9.59
CA ASP A 47 11.66 -1.07 8.54
C ASP A 47 12.16 -1.35 7.12
N ARG A 48 13.45 -1.67 6.97
CA ARG A 48 14.05 -2.00 5.67
C ARG A 48 13.47 -3.28 5.06
N THR A 49 13.01 -4.22 5.88
CA THR A 49 12.47 -5.51 5.44
C THR A 49 11.14 -5.35 4.67
N PRO A 50 10.06 -4.76 5.22
CA PRO A 50 8.81 -4.55 4.49
C PRO A 50 8.96 -3.56 3.32
N ILE A 51 9.89 -2.59 3.39
CA ILE A 51 10.22 -1.70 2.26
C ILE A 51 10.85 -2.50 1.11
N ALA A 52 11.83 -3.36 1.39
CA ALA A 52 12.45 -4.20 0.38
C ALA A 52 11.42 -5.16 -0.24
N PHE A 53 10.54 -5.74 0.58
CA PHE A 53 9.44 -6.58 0.10
C PHE A 53 8.50 -5.81 -0.84
N ALA A 54 8.07 -4.61 -0.46
CA ALA A 54 7.21 -3.76 -1.29
C ALA A 54 7.84 -3.48 -2.65
N ARG A 55 9.13 -3.11 -2.68
CA ARG A 55 9.89 -2.90 -3.91
C ARG A 55 9.92 -4.16 -4.80
N LEU A 56 10.21 -5.32 -4.22
CA LEU A 56 10.23 -6.59 -4.98
C LEU A 56 8.87 -6.93 -5.58
N LEU A 57 7.80 -6.61 -4.87
CA LEU A 57 6.45 -6.80 -5.35
C LEU A 57 6.13 -5.87 -6.53
N GLU A 58 6.50 -4.59 -6.44
CA GLU A 58 6.35 -3.64 -7.55
C GLU A 58 7.15 -4.06 -8.79
N GLU A 59 8.37 -4.60 -8.61
CA GLU A 59 9.17 -5.16 -9.70
C GLU A 59 8.50 -6.38 -10.35
N ALA A 60 7.80 -7.21 -9.57
CA ALA A 60 7.18 -8.44 -10.04
C ALA A 60 5.78 -8.24 -10.66
N TYR A 61 4.98 -7.32 -10.12
CA TYR A 61 3.55 -7.16 -10.45
C TYR A 61 3.20 -5.78 -11.02
N GLY A 62 4.14 -4.84 -11.04
CA GLY A 62 3.87 -3.44 -11.37
C GLY A 62 3.59 -2.61 -10.13
N GLY A 63 3.85 -1.30 -10.24
CA GLY A 63 3.74 -0.36 -9.13
C GLY A 63 2.62 0.65 -9.32
N PHE A 64 2.85 1.85 -8.78
CA PHE A 64 1.92 2.96 -8.85
C PHE A 64 1.48 3.30 -10.29
N LEU A 65 0.17 3.46 -10.47
CA LEU A 65 -0.44 3.98 -11.69
C LEU A 65 -0.89 5.42 -11.45
N VAL A 66 -0.46 6.32 -12.32
CA VAL A 66 -0.83 7.73 -12.23
C VAL A 66 -2.34 7.86 -12.46
N PRO A 67 -3.09 8.54 -11.56
CA PRO A 67 -4.52 8.77 -11.77
C PRO A 67 -4.79 9.61 -13.03
N PRO A 68 -5.92 9.36 -13.74
CA PRO A 68 -6.31 10.16 -14.89
C PRO A 68 -6.36 11.66 -14.56
N GLY A 69 -5.76 12.49 -15.41
CA GLY A 69 -5.70 13.95 -15.24
C GLY A 69 -4.51 14.46 -14.41
N TYR A 70 -3.63 13.58 -13.94
CA TYR A 70 -2.42 13.92 -13.16
C TYR A 70 -1.12 13.55 -13.87
N GLU A 71 -1.16 13.17 -15.15
CA GLU A 71 -0.02 12.66 -15.94
C GLU A 71 1.10 13.69 -16.07
N ALA A 72 0.75 14.97 -16.26
CA ALA A 72 1.72 16.06 -16.38
C ALA A 72 2.48 16.37 -15.07
N ALA A 73 2.01 15.86 -13.92
CA ALA A 73 2.68 16.02 -12.64
C ALA A 73 3.64 14.87 -12.32
N ALA A 74 3.46 13.71 -12.94
CA ALA A 74 4.23 12.50 -12.63
C ALA A 74 5.64 12.46 -13.24
N GLY A 75 5.96 13.36 -14.18
CA GLY A 75 7.26 13.45 -14.84
C GLY A 75 8.24 14.47 -14.26
N ARG A 76 7.97 15.05 -13.09
CA ARG A 76 8.85 16.02 -12.41
C ARG A 76 9.54 15.43 -11.20
#